data_AF-A0A660Z3Q3-F1
#
_entry.id   AF-A0A660Z3Q3-F1
#
_cell.length_a   1.000
_cell.length_b   1.000
_cell.length_c   1.000
_cell.angle_alpha   90.00
_cell.angle_beta   90.00
_cell.angle_gamma   90.00
#
_symmetry.space_group_name_H-M   'P 1'
#
loop_
_entity.id
_entity.type
_entity.pdbx_description
1 polymer ?
#
loop_
_entity_poly.entity_id
_entity_poly.type
_entity_poly.pdbx_seq_one_letter_code
_entity_poly.pdbx_strand_id
1 'polypeptide(L)'
;MNSENLQHKFEFVLGSLFIFLCAVLPWSLVGMQIALILLLVLSLIFSLITKTSPIKYHPFYLFIGFYLLAHLITLLIVDDFNDPLNAAFNNDWVIITIPFIISLSISAKWRNRALKTLIVSASVAGIYGIVQFFLGVEYIRGVQLDPFGNFYRAVGPYNAFYTYGGNQLFVFAAAFAFVLFSKKWVPDRTFYISLMFIIFLSIVASFNRSAFIVSVVLLILGMAVVNRKYVIS
;
A
#
# COMPACT_ATOMS: atom_id res chain seq x y z
N MET A 1 -11.94 33.02 13.10
CA MET A 1 -12.31 32.09 12.01
C MET A 1 -13.01 30.90 12.64
N ASN A 2 -14.20 30.50 12.15
CA ASN A 2 -14.98 29.42 12.78
C ASN A 2 -14.21 28.09 12.70
N SER A 3 -14.11 27.37 13.82
CA SER A 3 -13.36 26.11 13.94
C SER A 3 -13.84 25.06 12.92
N GLU A 4 -15.15 25.02 12.64
CA GLU A 4 -15.76 24.12 11.65
C GLU A 4 -15.26 24.38 10.21
N ASN A 5 -15.10 25.64 9.81
CA ASN A 5 -14.61 25.99 8.47
C ASN A 5 -13.13 25.57 8.30
N LEU A 6 -12.33 25.73 9.36
CA LEU A 6 -10.95 25.29 9.37
C LEU A 6 -10.85 23.76 9.23
N GLN A 7 -11.67 23.01 9.98
CA GLN A 7 -11.70 21.56 9.92
C GLN A 7 -12.07 21.03 8.52
N HIS A 8 -13.09 21.61 7.88
CA HIS A 8 -13.49 21.21 6.53
C HIS A 8 -12.39 21.47 5.49
N LYS A 9 -11.69 22.61 5.58
CA LYS A 9 -10.55 22.92 4.70
C LYS A 9 -9.41 21.92 4.88
N PHE A 10 -9.04 21.59 6.12
CA PHE A 10 -7.99 20.60 6.39
C PHE A 10 -8.38 19.21 5.94
N GLU A 11 -9.62 18.78 6.18
CA GLU A 11 -10.11 17.49 5.69
C GLU A 11 -10.01 17.39 4.17
N PHE A 12 -10.40 18.46 3.44
CA PHE A 12 -10.27 18.51 2.00
C PHE A 12 -8.82 18.36 1.53
N VAL A 13 -7.88 19.09 2.15
CA VAL A 13 -6.45 19.03 1.81
C VAL A 13 -5.86 17.64 2.10
N LEU A 14 -6.07 17.11 3.31
CA LEU A 14 -5.58 15.78 3.70
C LEU A 14 -6.21 14.68 2.83
N GLY A 15 -7.51 14.77 2.56
CA GLY A 15 -8.22 13.83 1.69
C GLY A 15 -7.68 13.85 0.26
N SER A 16 -7.39 15.04 -0.29
CA SER A 16 -6.81 15.19 -1.63
C SER A 16 -5.39 14.65 -1.70
N LEU A 17 -4.55 14.94 -0.70
CA LEU A 17 -3.20 14.38 -0.60
C LEU A 17 -3.21 12.86 -0.43
N PHE A 18 -4.18 12.32 0.29
CA PHE A 18 -4.30 10.87 0.43
C PHE A 18 -4.70 10.20 -0.89
N ILE A 19 -5.58 10.83 -1.69
CA ILE A 19 -5.86 10.38 -3.06
C ILE A 19 -4.60 10.47 -3.92
N PHE A 20 -3.84 11.57 -3.84
CA PHE A 20 -2.60 11.74 -4.59
C PHE A 20 -1.57 10.67 -4.22
N LEU A 21 -1.38 10.40 -2.93
CA LEU A 21 -0.55 9.29 -2.44
C LEU A 21 -0.98 7.97 -3.09
N CYS A 22 -2.27 7.62 -3.00
CA CYS A 22 -2.80 6.40 -3.60
C CYS A 22 -2.65 6.34 -5.12
N ALA A 23 -2.71 7.47 -5.82
CA ALA A 23 -2.52 7.55 -7.26
C ALA A 23 -1.06 7.31 -7.64
N VAL A 24 -0.11 7.89 -6.91
CA VAL A 24 1.32 7.83 -7.24
C VAL A 24 2.00 6.59 -6.68
N LEU A 25 1.45 6.01 -5.61
CA LEU A 25 2.03 4.89 -4.90
C LEU A 25 2.48 3.78 -5.86
N PRO A 26 1.69 3.28 -6.83
CA PRO A 26 2.08 2.22 -7.78
C PRO A 26 3.14 2.60 -8.84
N TRP A 27 3.52 3.87 -8.92
CA TRP A 27 4.32 4.41 -10.04
C TRP A 27 5.68 4.94 -9.63
N SER A 28 5.81 5.50 -8.42
CA SER A 28 7.02 6.20 -8.04
C SER A 28 7.26 6.12 -6.55
N LEU A 29 8.41 5.57 -6.14
CA LEU A 29 8.86 5.65 -4.75
C LEU A 29 9.03 7.10 -4.33
N VAL A 30 9.75 7.91 -5.12
CA VAL A 30 9.99 9.33 -4.80
C VAL A 30 8.67 10.08 -4.63
N GLY A 31 7.73 9.91 -5.56
CA GLY A 31 6.43 10.55 -5.49
C GLY A 31 5.59 10.08 -4.29
N MET A 32 5.63 8.79 -3.97
CA MET A 32 5.02 8.24 -2.76
C MET A 32 5.60 8.87 -1.49
N GLN A 33 6.94 8.96 -1.41
CA GLN A 33 7.63 9.52 -0.25
C GLN A 33 7.28 10.99 -0.03
N ILE A 34 7.29 11.80 -1.10
CA ILE A 34 6.89 13.22 -1.04
C ILE A 34 5.44 13.34 -0.56
N ALA A 35 4.51 12.59 -1.16
CA ALA A 35 3.10 12.63 -0.78
C ALA A 35 2.90 12.22 0.70
N LEU A 36 3.62 11.20 1.15
CA LEU A 36 3.56 10.69 2.52
C LEU A 36 4.10 11.69 3.54
N ILE A 37 5.25 12.32 3.26
CA ILE A 37 5.83 13.35 4.13
C ILE A 37 4.89 14.55 4.24
N LEU A 38 4.33 15.03 3.12
CA LEU A 38 3.38 16.13 3.12
C LEU A 38 2.12 15.79 3.94
N LEU A 39 1.59 14.58 3.76
CA LEU A 39 0.43 14.10 4.50
C LEU A 39 0.72 14.03 6.01
N LEU A 40 1.89 13.52 6.40
CA LEU A 40 2.36 13.44 7.78
C LEU A 40 2.49 14.84 8.40
N VAL A 41 3.26 15.73 7.78
CA VAL A 41 3.52 17.08 8.27
C VAL A 41 2.21 17.86 8.44
N LEU A 42 1.31 17.80 7.46
CA LEU A 42 0.02 18.49 7.56
C LEU A 42 -0.89 17.87 8.61
N SER A 43 -0.85 16.54 8.80
CA SER A 43 -1.62 15.88 9.87
C SER A 43 -1.12 16.29 11.26
N LEU A 44 0.19 16.45 11.42
CA LEU A 44 0.82 16.92 12.66
C LEU A 44 0.47 18.38 12.93
N ILE A 45 0.63 19.26 11.94
CA ILE A 45 0.26 20.68 12.05
C ILE A 45 -1.22 20.81 12.43
N PHE A 46 -2.09 20.07 11.76
CA PHE A 46 -3.53 20.06 12.09
C PHE A 46 -3.75 19.65 13.54
N SER A 47 -3.16 18.54 13.96
CA SER A 47 -3.29 18.00 15.32
C SER A 47 -2.79 18.96 16.40
N LEU A 48 -1.70 19.68 16.14
CA LEU A 48 -1.17 20.73 17.03
C LEU A 48 -2.14 21.92 17.13
N ILE A 49 -2.69 22.37 16.00
CA ILE A 49 -3.65 23.50 15.96
C ILE A 49 -4.95 23.13 16.69
N THR A 50 -5.47 21.91 16.48
CA THR A 50 -6.71 21.44 17.10
C THR A 50 -6.52 20.86 18.50
N LYS A 51 -5.29 20.77 18.99
CA LYS A 51 -4.93 20.14 20.27
C LYS A 51 -5.48 18.71 20.41
N THR A 52 -5.58 17.99 19.29
CA THR A 52 -5.99 16.58 19.26
C THR A 52 -4.77 15.69 19.13
N SER A 53 -4.82 14.48 19.69
CA SER A 53 -3.73 13.51 19.46
C SER A 53 -3.64 13.17 17.96
N PRO A 54 -2.45 13.25 17.34
CA PRO A 54 -2.25 12.83 15.95
C PRO A 54 -2.39 11.31 15.77
N ILE A 55 -2.29 10.55 16.86
CA ILE A 55 -2.33 9.09 16.85
C ILE A 55 -3.52 8.61 17.67
N LYS A 56 -4.39 7.84 17.03
CA LYS A 56 -5.48 7.08 17.65
C LYS A 56 -5.03 5.63 17.80
N TYR A 57 -5.25 5.03 18.96
CA TYR A 57 -4.86 3.65 19.22
C TYR A 57 -5.50 2.70 18.21
N HIS A 58 -4.70 1.77 17.67
CA HIS A 58 -5.18 0.71 16.79
C HIS A 58 -4.45 -0.60 17.12
N PRO A 59 -5.12 -1.77 17.15
CA PRO A 59 -4.48 -3.06 17.45
C PRO A 59 -3.29 -3.38 16.52
N PHE A 60 -3.29 -2.83 15.31
CA PHE A 60 -2.18 -2.97 14.37
C PHE A 60 -0.83 -2.45 14.91
N TYR A 61 -0.85 -1.52 15.87
CA TYR A 61 0.37 -0.97 16.46
C TYR A 61 1.13 -1.99 17.28
N LEU A 62 0.48 -3.05 17.75
CA LEU A 62 1.14 -4.16 18.43
C LEU A 62 2.04 -4.95 17.45
N PHE A 63 1.60 -5.14 16.20
CA PHE A 63 2.44 -5.76 15.16
C PHE A 63 3.61 -4.86 14.78
N ILE A 64 3.38 -3.55 14.67
CA ILE A 64 4.47 -2.57 14.47
C ILE A 64 5.44 -2.60 15.65
N GLY A 65 4.93 -2.65 16.88
CA GLY A 65 5.73 -2.75 18.10
C GLY A 65 6.58 -4.01 18.12
N PHE A 66 6.02 -5.17 17.77
CA PHE A 66 6.79 -6.42 17.65
C PHE A 66 7.83 -6.35 16.54
N TYR A 67 7.50 -5.76 15.39
CA TYR A 67 8.45 -5.54 14.31
C TYR A 67 9.65 -4.71 14.79
N LEU A 68 9.37 -3.55 15.40
CA LEU A 68 10.41 -2.65 15.92
C LEU A 68 11.22 -3.31 17.03
N LEU A 69 10.58 -4.07 17.92
CA LEU A 69 11.26 -4.81 18.98
C LEU A 69 12.18 -5.88 18.42
N ALA A 70 11.72 -6.66 17.42
CA ALA A 70 12.57 -7.63 16.75
C ALA A 70 13.79 -6.96 16.10
N HIS A 71 13.59 -5.80 15.47
CA HIS A 71 14.66 -5.02 14.88
C HIS A 71 15.66 -4.51 15.92
N LEU A 72 15.17 -4.04 17.09
CA LEU A 72 16.01 -3.67 18.22
C LEU A 72 16.80 -4.85 18.77
N ILE A 73 16.21 -6.04 18.86
CA ILE A 73 16.92 -7.25 19.29
C ILE A 73 18.01 -7.61 18.26
N THR A 74 17.73 -7.51 16.96
CA THR A 74 18.73 -7.74 15.92
C THR A 74 19.91 -6.76 16.04
N LEU A 75 19.64 -5.48 16.32
CA LEU A 75 20.66 -4.47 16.57
C LEU A 75 21.58 -4.80 17.77
N LEU A 76 21.11 -5.57 18.75
CA LEU A 76 21.92 -5.99 19.91
C LEU A 76 22.79 -7.22 19.62
N ILE A 77 22.51 -7.97 18.55
CA ILE A 77 23.19 -9.22 18.21
C ILE A 77 24.27 -8.98 17.14
N VAL A 78 24.07 -8.00 16.25
CA VAL A 78 24.98 -7.74 15.14
C VAL A 78 26.19 -6.93 15.61
N ASP A 79 27.39 -7.37 15.22
CA ASP A 79 28.67 -6.76 15.62
C ASP A 79 28.90 -5.35 15.03
N ASP A 80 28.26 -5.03 13.89
CA ASP A 80 28.28 -3.70 13.28
C ASP A 80 26.94 -2.97 13.48
N PHE A 81 26.96 -1.95 14.32
CA PHE A 81 25.78 -1.16 14.64
C PHE A 81 25.33 -0.22 13.51
N ASN A 82 26.22 0.11 12.56
CA ASN A 82 25.90 1.06 11.49
C ASN A 82 25.01 0.46 10.41
N ASP A 83 25.21 -0.81 10.09
CA ASP A 83 24.48 -1.50 9.03
C ASP A 83 22.97 -1.59 9.28
N PRO A 84 22.49 -2.05 10.46
CA PRO A 84 21.06 -2.15 10.70
C PRO A 84 20.40 -0.78 10.95
N LEU A 85 21.13 0.21 11.48
CA LEU A 85 20.64 1.59 11.55
C LEU A 85 20.39 2.18 10.16
N ASN A 86 21.36 2.03 9.26
CA ASN A 86 21.21 2.45 7.87
C ASN A 86 20.05 1.71 7.18
N ALA A 87 19.89 0.41 7.45
CA ALA A 87 18.76 -0.35 6.94
C ALA A 87 17.42 0.22 7.45
N ALA A 88 17.31 0.52 8.74
CA ALA A 88 16.10 1.09 9.34
C ALA A 88 15.75 2.47 8.75
N PHE A 89 16.74 3.36 8.60
CA PHE A 89 16.52 4.69 8.03
C PHE A 89 16.19 4.67 6.55
N ASN A 90 16.79 3.76 5.77
CA ASN A 90 16.59 3.71 4.33
C ASN A 90 15.32 2.95 3.93
N ASN A 91 14.95 1.91 4.67
CA ASN A 91 13.87 0.98 4.28
C ASN A 91 12.64 1.03 5.20
N ASP A 92 12.84 1.23 6.51
CA ASP A 92 11.78 0.95 7.50
C ASP A 92 11.07 2.20 8.00
N TRP A 93 11.55 3.40 7.67
CA TRP A 93 10.93 4.65 8.11
C TRP A 93 9.45 4.75 7.68
N VAL A 94 9.07 4.09 6.58
CA VAL A 94 7.68 4.02 6.11
C VAL A 94 6.78 3.35 7.16
N ILE A 95 7.29 2.38 7.93
CA ILE A 95 6.53 1.70 9.00
C ILE A 95 6.11 2.70 10.09
N ILE A 96 6.98 3.68 10.40
CA ILE A 96 6.70 4.73 11.39
C ILE A 96 5.56 5.65 10.91
N THR A 97 5.31 5.73 9.60
CA THR A 97 4.22 6.55 9.06
C THR A 97 2.85 5.87 9.17
N ILE A 98 2.80 4.55 9.32
CA ILE A 98 1.54 3.78 9.31
C ILE A 98 0.57 4.24 10.42
N PRO A 99 1.00 4.47 11.69
CA PRO A 99 0.11 5.01 12.73
C PRO A 99 -0.57 6.33 12.35
N PHE A 100 0.16 7.21 11.65
CA PHE A 100 -0.39 8.48 11.20
C PHE A 100 -1.43 8.28 10.11
N ILE A 101 -1.15 7.45 9.11
CA ILE A 101 -2.10 7.14 8.02
C ILE A 101 -3.40 6.56 8.60
N ILE A 102 -3.31 5.60 9.52
CA ILE A 102 -4.49 4.98 10.16
C ILE A 102 -5.30 6.03 10.92
N SER A 103 -4.60 6.94 11.60
CA SER A 103 -5.18 7.99 12.47
C SER A 103 -5.68 9.22 11.72
N LEU A 104 -5.47 9.33 10.40
CA LEU A 104 -5.90 10.48 9.61
C LEU A 104 -7.37 10.81 9.84
N SER A 105 -7.63 12.05 10.26
CA SER A 105 -8.99 12.56 10.50
C SER A 105 -9.65 13.00 9.19
N ILE A 106 -9.85 12.04 8.29
CA ILE A 106 -10.57 12.20 7.02
C ILE A 106 -11.83 11.33 6.99
N SER A 107 -12.91 11.82 6.38
CA SER A 107 -14.15 11.06 6.28
C SER A 107 -14.00 9.76 5.49
N ALA A 108 -14.93 8.83 5.74
CA ALA A 108 -15.02 7.58 5.00
C ALA A 108 -15.14 7.79 3.48
N LYS A 109 -15.72 8.92 3.04
CA LYS A 109 -15.83 9.30 1.63
C LYS A 109 -14.45 9.48 0.99
N TRP A 110 -13.53 10.21 1.63
CA TRP A 110 -12.17 10.39 1.14
C TRP A 110 -11.38 9.08 1.17
N ARG A 111 -11.48 8.30 2.25
CA ARG A 111 -10.83 6.99 2.36
C ARG A 111 -11.26 6.04 1.25
N ASN A 112 -12.57 5.97 0.97
CA ASN A 112 -13.11 5.15 -0.11
C ASN A 112 -12.62 5.62 -1.49
N ARG A 113 -12.63 6.94 -1.75
CA ARG A 113 -12.08 7.51 -3.00
C ARG A 113 -10.60 7.20 -3.18
N ALA A 114 -9.79 7.35 -2.13
CA ALA A 114 -8.37 7.04 -2.17
C ALA A 114 -8.12 5.56 -2.46
N LEU A 115 -8.86 4.66 -1.81
CA LEU A 115 -8.76 3.22 -2.06
C LEU A 115 -9.19 2.83 -3.49
N LYS A 116 -10.28 3.40 -4.00
CA LYS A 116 -10.68 3.22 -5.40
C LYS A 116 -9.60 3.73 -6.37
N THR A 117 -9.00 4.88 -6.07
CA THR A 117 -7.91 5.46 -6.85
C THR A 117 -6.69 4.56 -6.84
N LEU A 118 -6.35 3.99 -5.68
CA LEU A 118 -5.24 3.05 -5.53
C LEU A 118 -5.44 1.82 -6.41
N ILE A 119 -6.63 1.20 -6.36
CA ILE A 119 -6.94 0.01 -7.15
C ILE A 119 -6.86 0.31 -8.65
N VAL A 120 -7.47 1.42 -9.09
CA VAL A 120 -7.41 1.84 -10.51
C VAL A 120 -5.97 2.11 -10.92
N SER A 121 -5.23 2.93 -10.17
CA SER A 121 -3.84 3.26 -10.50
C SER A 121 -2.93 2.03 -10.55
N ALA A 122 -3.07 1.13 -9.57
CA ALA A 122 -2.30 -0.11 -9.53
C ALA A 122 -2.65 -1.07 -10.64
N SER A 123 -3.91 -1.12 -11.09
CA SER A 123 -4.31 -1.92 -12.24
C SER A 123 -3.69 -1.41 -13.54
N VAL A 124 -3.56 -0.09 -13.72
CA VAL A 124 -2.86 0.50 -14.88
C VAL A 124 -1.37 0.16 -14.83
N ALA A 125 -0.73 0.30 -13.67
CA ALA A 125 0.64 -0.18 -13.46
C ALA A 125 0.76 -1.71 -13.62
N GLY A 126 -0.32 -2.45 -13.36
CA GLY A 126 -0.46 -3.88 -13.55
C GLY A 126 -0.44 -4.27 -15.03
N ILE A 127 -1.25 -3.60 -15.85
CA ILE A 127 -1.25 -3.74 -17.31
C ILE A 127 0.15 -3.47 -17.86
N TYR A 128 0.79 -2.38 -17.40
CA TYR A 128 2.16 -2.05 -17.79
C TYR A 128 3.15 -3.20 -17.49
N GLY A 129 3.10 -3.80 -16.30
CA GLY A 129 3.96 -4.94 -15.96
C GLY A 129 3.63 -6.21 -16.74
N ILE A 130 2.35 -6.47 -17.06
CA ILE A 130 1.96 -7.59 -17.93
C ILE A 130 2.52 -7.41 -19.33
N VAL A 131 2.48 -6.19 -19.88
CA VAL A 131 3.10 -5.87 -21.18
C VAL A 131 4.61 -6.08 -21.13
N GLN A 132 5.29 -5.62 -20.08
CA GLN A 132 6.72 -5.87 -19.85
C GLN A 132 7.06 -7.36 -19.85
N PHE A 133 6.22 -8.19 -19.23
CA PHE A 133 6.44 -9.64 -19.13
C PHE A 133 6.45 -10.35 -20.48
N PHE A 134 5.63 -9.90 -21.44
CA PHE A 134 5.58 -10.49 -22.78
C PHE A 134 6.60 -9.87 -23.74
N LEU A 135 6.81 -8.55 -23.69
CA LEU A 135 7.64 -7.84 -24.67
C LEU A 135 9.11 -7.70 -24.25
N GLY A 136 9.41 -7.82 -22.95
CA GLY A 136 10.76 -7.67 -22.44
C GLY A 136 11.32 -6.26 -22.54
N VAL A 137 10.46 -5.25 -22.59
CA VAL A 137 10.87 -3.84 -22.71
C VAL A 137 10.28 -3.01 -21.57
N GLU A 138 11.15 -2.27 -20.88
CA GLU A 138 10.80 -1.29 -19.88
C GLU A 138 10.64 0.10 -20.53
N TYR A 139 9.44 0.40 -21.05
CA TYR A 139 9.19 1.60 -21.85
C TYR A 139 9.50 2.94 -21.18
N ILE A 140 9.38 3.04 -19.85
CA ILE A 140 9.63 4.29 -19.13
C ILE A 140 11.10 4.71 -19.22
N ARG A 141 12.04 3.75 -19.21
CA ARG A 141 13.49 4.03 -19.30
C ARG A 141 14.11 3.59 -20.62
N GLY A 142 13.36 2.92 -21.48
CA GLY A 142 13.86 2.42 -22.76
C GLY A 142 14.88 1.28 -22.61
N VAL A 143 14.75 0.46 -21.57
CA VAL A 143 15.71 -0.63 -21.26
C VAL A 143 15.09 -1.99 -21.59
N GLN A 144 15.88 -2.91 -22.14
CA GLN A 144 15.47 -4.31 -22.31
C GLN A 144 15.57 -5.06 -20.98
N LEU A 145 14.57 -5.88 -20.68
CA LEU A 145 14.54 -6.70 -19.48
C LEU A 145 15.29 -8.00 -19.69
N ASP A 146 15.89 -8.51 -18.62
CA ASP A 146 16.55 -9.80 -18.66
C ASP A 146 15.52 -10.93 -18.90
N PRO A 147 15.81 -11.86 -19.84
CA PRO A 147 14.93 -12.98 -20.10
C PRO A 147 14.90 -13.95 -18.90
N PHE A 148 13.73 -14.54 -18.68
CA PHE A 148 13.45 -15.54 -17.67
C PHE A 148 12.67 -16.70 -18.29
N GLY A 149 13.40 -17.62 -18.93
CA GLY A 149 12.82 -18.67 -19.76
C GLY A 149 12.23 -18.08 -21.04
N ASN A 150 10.95 -18.34 -21.31
CA ASN A 150 10.24 -17.82 -22.48
C ASN A 150 9.60 -16.44 -22.27
N PHE A 151 9.78 -15.85 -21.10
CA PHE A 151 9.16 -14.58 -20.70
C PHE A 151 10.19 -13.66 -20.06
N TYR A 152 9.76 -12.49 -19.60
CA TYR A 152 10.60 -11.50 -18.93
C TYR A 152 10.07 -11.19 -17.54
N ARG A 153 10.96 -10.83 -16.61
CA ARG A 153 10.53 -10.49 -15.25
C ARG A 153 10.06 -9.03 -15.20
N ALA A 154 8.76 -8.84 -14.96
CA ALA A 154 8.20 -7.50 -14.86
C ALA A 154 8.77 -6.75 -13.65
N VAL A 155 9.30 -5.55 -13.90
CA VAL A 155 9.79 -4.62 -12.85
C VAL A 155 8.82 -3.46 -12.61
N GLY A 156 7.76 -3.39 -13.41
CA GLY A 156 6.78 -2.31 -13.42
C GLY A 156 7.47 -0.94 -13.46
N PRO A 157 6.90 0.05 -12.77
CA PRO A 157 7.48 1.39 -12.71
C PRO A 157 8.70 1.54 -11.78
N TYR A 158 9.10 0.53 -11.01
CA TYR A 158 10.05 0.69 -9.88
C TYR A 158 11.50 0.26 -10.14
N ASN A 159 11.86 -0.13 -11.36
CA ASN A 159 13.17 -0.72 -11.74
C ASN A 159 13.47 -2.09 -11.11
N ALA A 160 12.76 -2.47 -10.05
CA ALA A 160 13.02 -3.69 -9.29
C ALA A 160 11.74 -4.53 -9.16
N PHE A 161 11.81 -5.79 -9.58
CA PHE A 161 10.69 -6.72 -9.54
C PHE A 161 10.21 -7.03 -8.11
N TYR A 162 11.10 -7.04 -7.11
CA TYR A 162 10.71 -7.23 -5.71
C TYR A 162 9.85 -6.07 -5.20
N THR A 163 10.24 -4.83 -5.48
CA THR A 163 9.49 -3.62 -5.13
C THR A 163 8.14 -3.61 -5.83
N TYR A 164 8.13 -3.90 -7.14
CA TYR A 164 6.90 -3.96 -7.92
C TYR A 164 5.93 -5.04 -7.45
N GLY A 165 6.41 -6.28 -7.32
CA GLY A 165 5.59 -7.41 -6.87
C GLY A 165 5.08 -7.22 -5.44
N GLY A 166 5.92 -6.70 -4.54
CA GLY A 166 5.54 -6.37 -3.17
C GLY A 166 4.47 -5.29 -3.11
N ASN A 167 4.62 -4.23 -3.92
CA ASN A 167 3.61 -3.18 -4.01
C ASN A 167 2.28 -3.71 -4.57
N GLN A 168 2.31 -4.47 -5.66
CA GLN A 168 1.10 -5.04 -6.25
C GLN A 168 0.40 -6.01 -5.29
N LEU A 169 1.15 -6.79 -4.51
CA LEU A 169 0.61 -7.65 -3.46
C LEU A 169 -0.11 -6.85 -2.37
N PHE A 170 0.48 -5.74 -1.92
CA PHE A 170 -0.16 -4.85 -0.95
C PHE A 170 -1.48 -4.30 -1.48
N VAL A 171 -1.48 -3.82 -2.73
CA VAL A 171 -2.71 -3.29 -3.35
C VAL A 171 -3.74 -4.39 -3.59
N PHE A 172 -3.31 -5.60 -3.98
CA PHE A 172 -4.18 -6.76 -4.09
C PHE A 172 -4.87 -7.08 -2.77
N ALA A 173 -4.13 -7.12 -1.67
CA ALA A 173 -4.69 -7.36 -0.33
C ALA A 173 -5.75 -6.29 0.04
N ALA A 174 -5.45 -5.01 -0.24
CA ALA A 174 -6.36 -3.91 0.00
C ALA A 174 -7.62 -3.99 -0.89
N ALA A 175 -7.46 -4.32 -2.18
CA ALA A 175 -8.56 -4.52 -3.13
C ALA A 175 -9.44 -5.70 -2.72
N PHE A 176 -8.83 -6.80 -2.30
CA PHE A 176 -9.52 -7.99 -1.85
C PHE A 176 -10.35 -7.71 -0.59
N ALA A 177 -9.77 -7.06 0.41
CA ALA A 177 -10.50 -6.62 1.60
C ALA A 177 -11.64 -5.66 1.25
N PHE A 178 -11.41 -4.71 0.33
CA PHE A 178 -12.42 -3.77 -0.13
C PHE A 178 -13.63 -4.48 -0.77
N VAL A 179 -13.37 -5.46 -1.65
CA VAL A 179 -14.40 -6.23 -2.34
C VAL A 179 -15.14 -7.16 -1.38
N LEU A 180 -14.44 -7.82 -0.45
CA LEU A 180 -15.04 -8.78 0.49
C LEU A 180 -15.88 -8.12 1.57
N PHE A 181 -15.38 -7.06 2.21
CA PHE A 181 -16.01 -6.45 3.39
C PHE A 181 -16.98 -5.30 3.06
N SER A 182 -17.21 -5.01 1.78
CA SER A 182 -18.24 -4.06 1.37
C SER A 182 -19.65 -4.61 1.71
N LYS A 183 -20.29 -4.03 2.74
CA LYS A 183 -21.60 -4.50 3.27
C LYS A 183 -22.75 -4.48 2.26
N LYS A 184 -22.66 -3.62 1.23
CA LYS A 184 -23.67 -3.52 0.17
C LYS A 184 -22.99 -3.93 -1.13
N TRP A 185 -23.70 -4.72 -1.95
CA TRP A 185 -23.26 -5.03 -3.29
C TRP A 185 -23.06 -3.71 -4.05
N VAL A 186 -21.80 -3.31 -4.21
CA VAL A 186 -21.46 -2.10 -4.94
C VAL A 186 -21.80 -2.37 -6.42
N PRO A 187 -22.52 -1.49 -7.13
CA PRO A 187 -22.82 -1.68 -8.55
C PRO A 187 -21.54 -1.96 -9.38
N ASP A 188 -20.43 -1.37 -8.95
CA ASP A 188 -19.11 -1.49 -9.57
C ASP A 188 -18.30 -2.71 -9.08
N ARG A 189 -18.89 -3.65 -8.33
CA ARG A 189 -18.13 -4.77 -7.72
C ARG A 189 -17.42 -5.62 -8.77
N THR A 190 -18.11 -5.94 -9.87
CA THR A 190 -17.54 -6.70 -10.99
C THR A 190 -16.35 -5.96 -11.60
N PHE A 191 -16.46 -4.63 -11.76
CA PHE A 191 -15.36 -3.81 -12.25
C PHE A 191 -14.13 -3.91 -11.34
N TYR A 192 -14.29 -3.76 -10.01
CA TYR A 192 -13.17 -3.91 -9.08
C TYR A 192 -12.60 -5.33 -9.01
N ILE A 193 -13.42 -6.37 -9.21
CA ILE A 193 -12.93 -7.76 -9.33
C ILE A 193 -12.05 -7.90 -10.58
N SER A 194 -12.45 -7.33 -11.72
CA SER A 194 -11.63 -7.32 -12.93
C SER A 194 -10.31 -6.59 -12.72
N LEU A 195 -10.31 -5.42 -12.05
CA LEU A 195 -9.08 -4.71 -11.72
C LEU A 195 -8.18 -5.51 -10.76
N MET A 196 -8.78 -6.18 -9.77
CA MET A 196 -8.06 -7.04 -8.83
C MET A 196 -7.43 -8.25 -9.55
N PHE A 197 -8.10 -8.80 -10.56
CA PHE A 197 -7.55 -9.86 -11.40
C PHE A 197 -6.35 -9.38 -12.22
N ILE A 198 -6.41 -8.18 -12.79
CA ILE A 198 -5.26 -7.55 -13.48
C ILE A 198 -4.08 -7.39 -12.52
N ILE A 199 -4.33 -6.89 -11.31
CA ILE A 199 -3.30 -6.75 -10.27
C ILE A 199 -2.70 -8.12 -9.94
N PHE A 200 -3.51 -9.15 -9.76
CA PHE A 200 -3.03 -10.52 -9.50
C PHE A 200 -2.14 -11.05 -10.63
N LEU A 201 -2.56 -10.91 -11.89
CA LEU A 201 -1.74 -11.29 -13.04
C LEU A 201 -0.41 -10.53 -13.09
N SER A 202 -0.40 -9.27 -12.66
CA SER A 202 0.84 -8.48 -12.58
C SER A 202 1.81 -8.97 -11.48
N ILE A 203 1.28 -9.49 -10.38
CA ILE A 203 2.09 -10.19 -9.36
C ILE A 203 2.72 -11.44 -9.98
N VAL A 204 1.95 -12.21 -10.76
CA VAL A 204 2.46 -13.37 -11.49
C VAL A 204 3.59 -12.98 -12.46
N ALA A 205 3.37 -11.92 -13.23
CA ALA A 205 4.35 -11.36 -14.16
C ALA A 205 5.67 -10.92 -13.49
N SER A 206 5.63 -10.53 -12.21
CA SER A 206 6.84 -10.15 -11.45
C SER A 206 7.72 -11.35 -11.03
N PHE A 207 7.19 -12.59 -11.11
CA PHE A 207 7.83 -13.81 -10.59
C PHE A 207 8.28 -13.74 -9.12
N ASN A 208 7.69 -12.86 -8.32
CA ASN A 208 8.00 -12.77 -6.90
C ASN A 208 7.39 -13.98 -6.14
N ARG A 209 8.19 -15.03 -5.94
CA ARG A 209 7.72 -16.32 -5.37
C ARG A 209 7.03 -16.17 -4.02
N SER A 210 7.54 -15.29 -3.15
CA SER A 210 6.94 -15.06 -1.83
C SER A 210 5.56 -14.41 -1.95
N ALA A 211 5.35 -13.57 -2.96
CA ALA A 211 4.06 -12.92 -3.20
C ALA A 211 2.95 -13.91 -3.57
N PHE A 212 3.28 -15.05 -4.21
CA PHE A 212 2.29 -16.10 -4.49
C PHE A 212 1.77 -16.74 -3.21
N ILE A 213 2.67 -17.14 -2.32
CA ILE A 213 2.31 -17.79 -1.07
C ILE A 213 1.42 -16.85 -0.25
N VAL A 214 1.81 -15.59 -0.13
CA VAL A 214 1.02 -14.59 0.60
C VAL A 214 -0.34 -14.35 -0.06
N SER A 215 -0.41 -14.29 -1.39
CA SER A 215 -1.70 -14.13 -2.10
C SER A 215 -2.66 -15.28 -1.81
N VAL A 216 -2.17 -16.53 -1.84
CA VAL A 216 -2.98 -17.71 -1.52
C VAL A 216 -3.45 -17.69 -0.07
N VAL A 217 -2.56 -17.39 0.86
CA VAL A 217 -2.90 -17.29 2.30
C VAL A 217 -3.95 -16.19 2.52
N LEU A 218 -3.82 -15.04 1.88
CA LEU A 218 -4.80 -13.95 1.97
C LEU A 218 -6.18 -14.38 1.44
N LEU A 219 -6.23 -15.10 0.32
CA LEU A 219 -7.48 -15.63 -0.22
C LEU A 219 -8.15 -16.58 0.77
N ILE A 220 -7.41 -17.54 1.32
CA ILE A 220 -7.92 -18.52 2.30
C ILE A 220 -8.44 -17.82 3.55
N LEU A 221 -7.65 -16.91 4.13
CA LEU A 221 -8.03 -16.18 5.34
C LEU A 221 -9.25 -15.28 5.10
N GLY A 222 -9.30 -14.55 3.98
CA GLY A 222 -10.45 -13.70 3.66
C GLY A 222 -11.73 -14.52 3.45
N MET A 223 -11.65 -15.66 2.77
CA MET A 223 -12.78 -16.59 2.65
C MET A 223 -13.22 -17.08 4.04
N ALA A 224 -12.30 -17.53 4.89
CA ALA A 224 -12.62 -18.02 6.24
C ALA A 224 -13.28 -16.94 7.13
N VAL A 225 -12.83 -15.68 7.05
CA VAL A 225 -13.41 -14.57 7.80
C VAL A 225 -14.80 -14.20 7.30
N VAL A 226 -15.01 -14.19 5.97
CA VAL A 226 -16.35 -13.93 5.40
C VAL A 226 -17.31 -15.06 5.72
N ASN A 227 -16.82 -16.31 5.75
CA ASN A 227 -17.61 -17.48 6.08
C ASN A 227 -17.83 -17.69 7.59
N ARG A 228 -17.43 -16.76 8.48
CA ARG A 228 -17.65 -16.85 9.94
C ARG A 228 -19.12 -16.93 10.39
N LYS A 229 -20.09 -16.94 9.47
CA LYS A 229 -21.42 -17.49 9.75
C LYS A 229 -21.40 -19.01 10.03
N TYR A 230 -20.30 -19.71 9.74
CA TYR A 230 -20.11 -21.17 9.87
C TYR A 230 -18.86 -21.59 10.67
N VAL A 231 -18.03 -20.66 11.14
CA VAL A 231 -16.73 -20.97 11.81
C VAL A 231 -16.77 -20.67 13.32
N ILE A 232 -17.78 -19.93 13.78
CA ILE A 232 -18.07 -19.73 15.20
C ILE A 232 -19.58 -19.89 15.37
N SER A 233 -20.02 -21.15 15.33
CA SER A 233 -21.28 -21.62 15.91
C SER A 233 -20.95 -22.86 16.72
#